data_AF-A0A973FWN2-F1
#
_entry.id   AF-A0A973FWN2-F1
#
_cell.length_a   1.000
_cell.length_b   1.000
_cell.length_c   1.000
_cell.angle_alpha   90.00
_cell.angle_beta   90.00
_cell.angle_gamma   90.00
#
_symmetry.space_group_name_H-M   'P 1'
#
loop_
_entity.id
_entity.type
_entity.pdbx_description
1 polymer ?
#
loop_
_entity_poly.entity_id
_entity_poly.type
_entity_poly.pdbx_seq_one_letter_code
_entity_poly.pdbx_strand_id
1 'polypeptide(L)' 'YIHEGTEAPEECPACRHPRAYYEVLAENY' A
#
# COMPACT_ATOMS: atom_id res chain seq x y z
N TYR A 1 5.96 0.83 0.30
CA TYR A 1 5.70 2.28 0.42
C TYR A 1 4.45 2.44 1.24
N ILE A 2 4.47 3.25 2.29
CA ILE A 2 3.25 3.57 3.06
C ILE A 2 2.48 4.59 2.23
N HIS A 3 1.25 4.25 1.87
CA HIS A 3 0.34 5.14 1.15
C HIS A 3 -0.73 5.66 2.11
N GLU A 4 -0.94 6.96 2.12
CA GLU A 4 -2.02 7.62 2.86
C GLU A 4 -3.15 7.98 1.90
N GLY A 5 -4.32 7.38 2.10
CA GLY A 5 -5.47 7.52 1.20
C GLY A 5 -6.59 6.54 1.57
N THR A 6 -7.75 6.68 0.95
CA THR A 6 -8.90 5.77 1.18
C THR A 6 -8.73 4.42 0.50
N GLU A 7 -7.87 4.33 -0.52
CA GLU A 7 -7.66 3.14 -1.34
C GLU A 7 -6.18 2.99 -1.69
N ALA A 8 -5.71 1.75 -1.86
CA ALA A 8 -4.36 1.50 -2.34
C ALA A 8 -4.23 1.81 -3.84
N PRO A 9 -3.09 2.38 -4.31
CA PRO A 9 -2.88 2.67 -5.73
C PRO A 9 -2.80 1.39 -6.57
N GLU A 10 -3.05 1.49 -7.88
CA GLU A 10 -2.96 0.34 -8.80
C GLU A 10 -1.54 -0.23 -8.90
N GLU A 11 -0.53 0.63 -8.85
CA GLU A 11 0.90 0.27 -8.88
C GLU A 11 1.66 1.04 -7.79
N CYS A 12 2.55 0.36 -7.07
CA CYS A 12 3.38 0.98 -6.04
C CYS A 12 4.46 1.88 -6.66
N PRO A 13 4.54 3.19 -6.32
CA PRO A 13 5.51 4.12 -6.91
C PRO A 13 6.97 3.82 -6.53
N ALA A 14 7.20 3.03 -5.49
CA ALA A 14 8.54 2.67 -5.04
C ALA A 14 9.08 1.39 -5.71
N CYS A 15 8.24 0.38 -5.95
CA CYS A 15 8.70 -0.93 -6.39
C CYS A 15 7.96 -1.50 -7.62
N ARG A 16 7.01 -0.76 -8.20
CA ARG A 16 6.21 -1.14 -9.38
C ARG A 16 5.49 -2.48 -9.27
N HIS A 17 5.13 -2.88 -8.05
CA HIS A 17 4.28 -4.04 -7.81
C HIS A 17 2.79 -3.64 -7.86
N PRO A 18 1.89 -4.56 -8.25
CA PRO A 18 0.47 -4.27 -8.33
C PRO A 18 -0.17 -4.09 -6.94
N ARG A 19 -1.35 -3.46 -6.92
CA ARG A 19 -2.18 -3.22 -5.72
C ARG A 19 -2.35 -4.43 -4.79
N ALA A 20 -2.34 -5.64 -5.34
CA ALA A 20 -2.50 -6.89 -4.58
C ALA A 20 -1.45 -7.11 -3.48
N TYR A 21 -0.34 -6.37 -3.49
CA TYR A 21 0.71 -6.42 -2.47
C TYR A 21 0.50 -5.46 -1.29
N TYR A 22 -0.54 -4.64 -1.31
CA TYR A 22 -0.87 -3.73 -0.21
C TYR A 22 -1.72 -4.43 0.86
N GLU A 23 -1.56 -3.98 2.09
CA GLU A 23 -2.38 -4.35 3.24
C GLU A 23 -2.74 -3.10 4.06
N VAL A 24 -3.77 -3.20 4.91
CA VAL A 24 -4.13 -2.12 5.84
C VAL A 24 -3.05 -2.07 6.92
N LEU A 25 -2.42 -0.91 7.09
CA LEU A 25 -1.44 -0.70 8.14
C LEU A 25 -2.12 -0.85 9.52
N ALA A 26 -1.62 -1.77 10.34
CA ALA A 26 -2.10 -2.01 11.69
C ALA A 26 -0.92 -1.97 12.68
N GLU A 27 -0.90 -0.98 13.56
CA GLU A 27 0.13 -0.81 14.59
C GLU A 27 -0.25 -1.54 15.88
N ASN A 28 -0.20 -2.88 15.85
CA ASN A 28 -0.55 -3.73 17.00
C ASN A 28 0.68 -4.04 17.86
N TYR A 29 1.12 -3.08 18.68
CA TYR A 29 2.26 -3.22 19.61
C TYR A 29 1.84 -3.50 21.05
#